data_AF-A0A6G1CJW6-F1
#
_entry.id   AF-A0A6G1CJW6-F1
#
_cell.length_a   1.000
_cell.length_b   1.000
_cell.length_c   1.000
_cell.angle_alpha   90.00
_cell.angle_beta   90.00
_cell.angle_gamma   90.00
#
_symmetry.space_group_name_H-M   'P 1'
#
loop_
_entity.id
_entity.type
_entity.pdbx_description
1 polymer ?
#
loop_
_entity_poly.entity_id
_entity_poly.type
_entity_poly.pdbx_seq_one_letter_code
_entity_poly.pdbx_strand_id
1 'polypeptide(L)' 'MEPDVFEALLQFIYTDSLMPLDSFDYRSANELIRHLLRAADRYGMARLKNICEMKLCTTIDVERIESGMSSNVA' A
#
# COMPACT_ATOMS: atom_id res chain seq x y z
N MET A 1 -15.39 5.88 -3.84
CA MET A 1 -13.97 6.25 -3.68
C MET A 1 -13.91 6.93 -2.32
N GLU A 2 -13.15 6.38 -1.38
CA GLU A 2 -13.03 6.95 -0.03
C GLU A 2 -12.31 8.31 -0.06
N PRO A 3 -12.65 9.22 0.86
CA PRO A 3 -12.03 10.55 0.93
C PRO A 3 -10.51 10.46 1.11
N ASP A 4 -10.04 9.53 1.95
CA ASP A 4 -8.61 9.36 2.24
C ASP A 4 -7.80 8.93 1.00
N VAL A 5 -8.40 8.08 0.15
CA VAL A 5 -7.78 7.63 -1.11
C VAL A 5 -7.69 8.78 -2.11
N PHE A 6 -8.70 9.64 -2.15
CA PHE A 6 -8.71 10.80 -3.03
C PHE A 6 -7.71 11.87 -2.57
N GLU A 7 -7.62 12.11 -1.26
CA GLU A 7 -6.63 13.00 -0.68
C GLU A 7 -5.20 12.51 -0.97
N ALA A 8 -4.92 11.21 -0.77
CA ALA A 8 -3.63 10.60 -1.09
C ALA A 8 -3.24 10.76 -2.57
N LEU A 9 -4.21 10.62 -3.49
CA LEU A 9 -3.98 10.84 -4.92
C LEU A 9 -3.62 12.29 -5.23
N LEU A 10 -4.39 13.24 -4.69
CA LEU A 10 -4.11 14.66 -4.88
C LEU A 10 -2.74 15.02 -4.32
N GLN A 11 -2.42 14.56 -3.12
CA GLN A 11 -1.14 14.82 -2.50
C GLN A 11 0.01 14.29 -3.36
N PHE A 12 -0.13 13.08 -3.92
CA PHE A 12 0.85 12.54 -4.87
C PHE A 12 0.95 13.37 -6.16
N ILE A 13 -0.16 13.82 -6.74
CA ILE A 13 -0.14 14.66 -7.94
C ILE A 13 0.58 15.99 -7.70
N TYR A 14 0.37 16.61 -6.53
CA TYR A 14 0.91 17.93 -6.22
C TYR A 14 2.31 17.92 -5.62
N THR A 15 2.67 16.89 -4.87
CA THR A 15 3.94 16.80 -4.12
C THR A 15 4.86 15.70 -4.62
N ASP A 16 4.37 14.85 -5.52
CA ASP A 16 5.09 13.68 -6.07
C ASP A 16 5.56 12.69 -4.97
N SER A 17 4.95 12.80 -3.79
CA SER A 17 5.22 12.01 -2.60
C SER A 17 3.93 11.41 -2.06
N LEU A 18 4.02 10.19 -1.54
CA LEU A 18 2.90 9.56 -0.86
C LEU A 18 2.72 10.16 0.54
N MET A 19 1.49 10.21 1.02
CA MET A 19 1.19 10.59 2.40
C MET A 19 1.90 9.65 3.39
N PRO A 20 2.31 10.13 4.58
CA PRO A 20 2.86 9.26 5.61
C PRO A 20 1.81 8.24 6.05
N LEU A 21 2.07 6.96 5.76
CA LEU A 21 1.18 5.85 6.13
C LEU A 21 1.40 5.41 7.59
N ASP A 22 2.43 5.94 8.23
CA ASP A 22 2.89 5.61 9.58
C ASP A 22 1.89 6.03 10.66
N SER A 23 0.94 6.91 10.33
CA SER A 23 -0.17 7.32 11.20
C SER A 23 -1.35 6.34 11.21
N PHE A 24 -1.35 5.34 10.32
CA PHE A 24 -2.39 4.32 10.23
C PHE A 24 -1.89 2.98 10.74
N ASP A 25 -2.79 2.19 11.33
CA ASP A 25 -2.49 0.79 11.64
C ASP A 25 -2.10 0.02 10.38
N TYR A 26 -1.23 -0.97 10.51
CA TYR A 26 -0.72 -1.76 9.38
C TYR A 26 -1.81 -2.33 8.47
N ARG A 27 -2.94 -2.79 9.03
CA ARG A 27 -4.08 -3.29 8.25
C ARG A 27 -4.77 -2.19 7.46
N SER A 28 -5.03 -1.05 8.09
CA SER A 28 -5.67 0.13 7.49
C SER A 28 -4.77 0.78 6.43
N ALA A 29 -3.47 0.90 6.69
CA ALA A 29 -2.49 1.38 5.72
C ALA A 29 -2.48 0.49 4.47
N ASN A 30 -2.49 -0.84 4.65
CA ASN A 30 -2.52 -1.78 3.52
C ASN A 30 -3.83 -1.73 2.73
N GLU A 31 -4.96 -1.54 3.40
CA GLU A 31 -6.25 -1.35 2.74
C GLU A 31 -6.27 -0.06 1.91
N LEU A 32 -5.77 1.04 2.48
CA LEU A 32 -5.63 2.32 1.79
C LEU A 32 -4.71 2.21 0.57
N ILE A 33 -3.55 1.55 0.69
CA ILE A 33 -2.65 1.29 -0.44
C ILE A 33 -3.33 0.45 -1.53
N ARG A 34 -4.12 -0.58 -1.16
CA ARG A 34 -4.87 -1.40 -2.14
C ARG A 34 -5.90 -0.57 -2.90
N HIS A 35 -6.62 0.32 -2.21
CA HIS A 35 -7.56 1.23 -2.87
C HIS A 35 -6.85 2.26 -3.75
N LEU A 36 -5.71 2.78 -3.28
CA LEU A 36 -4.86 3.70 -4.02
C LEU A 36 -4.30 3.07 -5.30
N LEU A 37 -3.87 1.81 -5.23
CA LEU A 37 -3.40 1.03 -6.38
C LEU A 37 -4.49 0.91 -7.47
N ARG A 38 -5.72 0.56 -7.06
CA ARG A 38 -6.85 0.47 -7.99
C ARG A 38 -7.16 1.81 -8.65
N ALA A 39 -7.06 2.90 -7.89
CA ALA A 39 -7.24 4.23 -8.45
C ALA A 39 -6.10 4.60 -9.40
N ALA A 40 -4.84 4.38 -9.01
CA ALA A 40 -3.67 4.64 -9.84
C ALA A 40 -3.75 3.88 -11.18
N ASP A 41 -4.18 2.63 -11.16
CA ASP A 41 -4.41 1.82 -12.36
C ASP A 41 -5.52 2.41 -13.25
N ARG A 42 -6.65 2.81 -12.64
CA ARG A 42 -7.77 3.46 -13.34
C ARG A 42 -7.41 4.81 -13.97
N TYR A 43 -6.55 5.58 -13.32
CA TYR A 43 -6.12 6.90 -13.79
C TYR A 43 -4.83 6.86 -14.63
N GLY A 44 -4.24 5.68 -14.86
CA GLY A 44 -3.01 5.52 -15.65
C GLY A 44 -1.75 6.07 -14.99
N MET A 45 -1.73 6.20 -13.65
CA MET A 45 -0.60 6.72 -12.89
C MET A 45 0.45 5.63 -12.63
N ALA A 46 1.26 5.29 -13.64
CA ALA A 46 2.24 4.20 -13.58
C ALA A 46 3.25 4.32 -12.43
N ARG A 47 3.62 5.55 -12.04
CA ARG A 47 4.59 5.82 -10.98
C ARG A 47 4.01 5.56 -9.59
N LEU A 48 2.78 6.03 -9.36
CA LEU A 48 2.03 5.75 -8.13
C LEU A 48 1.72 4.26 -7.98
N LYS A 49 1.37 3.60 -9.09
CA LYS A 49 1.13 2.15 -9.15
C LYS A 49 2.34 1.36 -8.64
N ASN A 50 3.54 1.63 -9.17
CA ASN A 50 4.77 0.95 -8.73
C ASN A 50 5.06 1.14 -7.24
N ILE A 51 4.85 2.35 -6.70
CA ILE A 51 5.07 2.63 -5.28
C ILE A 51 4.10 1.82 -4.41
N CYS A 52 2.83 1.76 -4.79
CA CYS A 52 1.82 0.97 -4.08
C CYS A 52 2.14 -0.53 -4.12
N GLU A 53 2.53 -1.06 -5.28
CA GLU A 53 2.92 -2.46 -5.45
C GLU A 53 4.15 -2.82 -4.61
N MET A 54 5.15 -1.95 -4.55
CA MET A 54 6.35 -2.16 -3.72
C MET A 54 6.02 -2.23 -2.23
N LYS A 55 5.13 -1.36 -1.74
CA LYS A 55 4.67 -1.33 -0.35
C LYS A 55 3.83 -2.55 0.02
N LEU A 56 2.99 -3.04 -0.90
CA LEU A 56 2.21 -4.26 -0.70
C LEU A 56 3.07 -5.52 -0.77
N CYS A 57 4.12 -5.54 -1.61
CA CYS A 57 5.03 -6.68 -1.71
C CYS A 57 5.84 -6.87 -0.40
N THR A 58 6.35 -5.78 0.16
CA THR A 58 7.06 -5.80 1.47
C THR A 58 6.16 -6.26 2.62
N THR A 59 4.85 -6.03 2.54
CA THR A 59 3.86 -6.50 3.51
C THR A 59 3.67 -8.03 3.45
N ILE A 60 3.65 -8.61 2.25
CA ILE A 60 3.47 -10.06 2.07
C ILE A 60 4.70 -10.84 2.54
N ASP A 61 5.90 -10.30 2.37
CA ASP A 61 7.13 -10.94 2.87
C ASP A 61 7.15 -11.07 4.39
N VAL A 62 6.62 -10.09 5.13
CA VAL A 62 6.56 -10.14 6.60
C VAL A 62 5.60 -11.22 7.10
N GLU A 63 4.38 -11.30 6.55
CA GLU A 63 3.42 -12.37 6.93
C GLU A 63 3.92 -13.78 6.55
N ARG A 64 4.64 -13.89 5.42
CA ARG A 64 5.14 -15.18 4.93
C ARG A 64 6.32 -15.71 5.77
N ILE A 65 7.12 -14.84 6.37
CA ILE A 65 8.17 -15.23 7.33
C ILE A 65 7.53 -15.74 8.64
N GLU A 66 6.49 -15.08 9.15
CA GLU A 66 5.81 -15.52 10.39
C GLU A 66 5.17 -16.91 10.22
N SER A 67 4.52 -17.18 9.09
CA SER A 67 3.92 -18.50 8.84
C SER A 67 4.96 -19.58 8.52
N GLY A 68 6.14 -19.23 8.01
CA GLY A 68 7.20 -20.17 7.63
C GLY A 68 8.02 -20.70 8.82
N MET A 69 8.06 -19.99 9.95
CA MET A 69 8.80 -20.42 11.14
C MET A 69 8.00 -21.35 12.07
N SER A 70 6.69 -21.51 11.86
CA SER A 70 5.86 -22.39 12.71
C SER A 70 5.78 -23.85 12.23
N SER A 71 6.45 -24.22 11.12
CA SER A 71 6.44 -25.58 10.56
C SER A 71 7.84 -26.21 10.48
N ASN A 72 8.61 -26.16 11.56
CA ASN A 72 9.77 -27.04 11.71
C ASN A 72 9.98 -27.47 13.18
N VAL A 73 8.94 -28.09 13.76
CA VAL A 73 9.08 -28.98 14.93
C VAL A 73 8.01 -30.07 14.85
N ALA A 74 8.29 -31.11 14.06
CA ALA A 74 7.64 -32.41 14.16
C ALA A 74 8.60 -33.47 13.59
#